data_AF-A0A7X1TXI4-F1
#
_entry.id   AF-A0A7X1TXI4-F1
#
_cell.length_a   1.000
_cell.length_b   1.000
_cell.length_c   1.000
_cell.angle_alpha   90.00
_cell.angle_beta   90.00
_cell.angle_gamma   90.00
#
_symmetry.space_group_name_H-M   'P 1'
#
loop_
_entity.id
_entity.type
_entity.pdbx_description
1 polymer ?
#
loop_
_entity_poly.entity_id
_entity_poly.type
_entity_poly.pdbx_seq_one_letter_code
_entity_poly.pdbx_strand_id
1 'polypeptide(L)'
;ARSRPSEESLHEARKQVKYLELVLEPFQAARSSPRLARAIKVTEAIEEDLGRAHDLAVLRARIGPMIRGRQKDGEALLLRLDARRNALDDRALKVGRRFYARRPQDFARKLRPSLAM
;
A
#
# COMPACT_ATOMS: atom_id res chain seq x y z
N ALA A 1 -11.65 19.65 -0.81
CA ALA A 1 -11.47 18.24 -1.21
C ALA A 1 -10.02 18.05 -1.63
N ARG A 2 -9.30 17.03 -1.14
CA ARG A 2 -7.95 16.74 -1.66
C ARG A 2 -8.10 15.96 -2.96
N SER A 3 -7.42 16.40 -4.01
CA SER A 3 -7.30 15.69 -5.29
C SER A 3 -6.74 14.29 -5.07
N ARG A 4 -7.22 13.34 -5.87
CA ARG A 4 -6.72 11.96 -5.85
C ARG A 4 -5.22 11.95 -6.18
N PRO A 5 -4.39 11.17 -5.47
CA PRO A 5 -2.99 11.01 -5.86
C PRO A 5 -2.87 10.46 -7.28
N SER A 6 -1.86 10.91 -8.03
CA SER A 6 -1.54 10.35 -9.34
C SER A 6 -1.12 8.88 -9.21
N GLU A 7 -1.19 8.12 -10.31
CA GLU A 7 -0.69 6.75 -10.36
C GLU A 7 0.81 6.68 -10.03
N GLU A 8 1.57 7.67 -10.47
CA GLU A 8 2.98 7.84 -10.11
C GLU A 8 3.17 8.00 -8.60
N SER A 9 2.34 8.83 -7.94
CA SER A 9 2.40 9.02 -6.49
C SER A 9 2.10 7.73 -5.72
N LEU A 10 1.12 6.95 -6.19
CA LEU A 10 0.78 5.65 -5.61
C LEU A 10 1.89 4.61 -5.84
N HIS A 11 2.51 4.64 -7.02
CA HIS A 11 3.63 3.78 -7.36
C HIS A 11 4.86 4.07 -6.49
N GLU A 12 5.20 5.35 -6.31
CA GLU A 12 6.28 5.74 -5.41
C GLU A 12 5.97 5.40 -3.96
N ALA A 13 4.73 5.60 -3.49
CA ALA A 13 4.32 5.15 -2.16
C ALA A 13 4.55 3.64 -1.97
N ARG A 14 4.23 2.82 -2.97
CA ARG A 14 4.48 1.37 -2.94
C ARG A 14 5.97 1.06 -2.83
N LYS A 15 6.82 1.73 -3.61
CA LYS A 15 8.28 1.54 -3.54
C LYS A 15 8.83 1.89 -2.15
N GLN A 16 8.41 3.00 -1.57
CA GLN A 16 8.87 3.42 -0.25
C GLN A 16 8.44 2.44 0.86
N VAL A 17 7.21 1.92 0.78
CA VAL A 17 6.75 0.87 1.71
C VAL A 17 7.58 -0.39 1.55
N LYS A 18 7.89 -0.80 0.31
CA LYS A 18 8.73 -1.97 0.05
C LYS A 18 10.15 -1.81 0.61
N TYR A 19 10.76 -0.65 0.42
CA TYR A 19 12.08 -0.38 0.99
C TYR A 19 12.07 -0.44 2.51
N LEU A 20 11.03 0.10 3.14
CA LEU A 20 10.92 0.02 4.59
C LEU A 20 10.71 -1.43 5.07
N GLU A 21 9.89 -2.22 4.39
CA GLU A 21 9.70 -3.63 4.69
C GLU A 21 11.02 -4.41 4.60
N LEU A 22 11.78 -4.24 3.51
CA LEU A 22 13.10 -4.86 3.33
C LEU A 22 14.09 -4.50 4.46
N VAL A 23 14.02 -3.27 4.97
CA VAL A 23 14.83 -2.84 6.13
C VAL A 23 14.34 -3.48 7.43
N LEU A 24 13.04 -3.74 7.57
CA LEU A 24 12.46 -4.34 8.78
C LEU A 24 12.55 -5.88 8.78
N GLU A 25 12.64 -6.51 7.60
CA GLU A 25 12.66 -7.96 7.40
C GLU A 25 13.74 -8.70 8.22
N PRO A 26 15.00 -8.24 8.29
CA PRO A 26 16.03 -8.88 9.11
C PRO A 26 15.67 -8.95 10.60
N PHE A 27 14.81 -8.04 11.07
CA PHE A 27 14.39 -7.96 12.46
C PHE A 27 13.10 -8.76 12.73
N GLN A 28 12.58 -9.53 11.76
CA GLN A 28 11.41 -10.40 11.98
C GLN A 28 11.64 -11.43 13.09
N ALA A 29 12.87 -11.93 13.25
CA ALA A 29 13.22 -12.82 14.36
C ALA A 29 13.13 -12.12 15.73
N ALA A 30 13.34 -10.80 15.77
CA ALA A 30 13.20 -9.95 16.96
C ALA A 30 11.75 -9.48 17.20
N ARG A 31 10.74 -10.17 16.61
CA ARG A 31 9.29 -9.92 16.82
C ARG A 31 8.84 -9.96 18.28
N SER A 32 9.72 -10.35 19.21
CA SER A 32 9.59 -10.19 20.66
C SER A 32 9.19 -8.77 21.07
N SER A 33 9.55 -7.73 20.30
CA SER A 33 9.06 -6.37 20.55
C SER A 33 7.70 -6.11 19.91
N PRO A 34 6.66 -5.79 20.71
CA PRO A 34 5.34 -5.41 20.19
C PRO A 34 5.36 -4.20 19.26
N ARG A 35 6.34 -3.29 19.43
CA ARG A 35 6.45 -2.07 18.61
C ARG A 35 6.95 -2.38 17.21
N LEU A 36 7.97 -3.24 17.12
CA LEU A 36 8.55 -3.66 15.86
C LEU A 36 7.57 -4.56 15.10
N ALA A 37 6.95 -5.53 15.78
CA ALA A 37 5.92 -6.38 15.20
C ALA A 37 4.75 -5.57 14.63
N ARG A 38 4.32 -4.52 15.35
CA ARG A 38 3.28 -3.61 14.85
C ARG A 38 3.73 -2.79 13.64
N ALA A 39 4.99 -2.35 13.59
CA ALA A 39 5.51 -1.62 12.45
C ALA A 39 5.51 -2.50 11.19
N ILE A 40 6.04 -3.72 11.30
CA ILE A 40 6.07 -4.73 10.23
C ILE A 40 4.65 -5.02 9.72
N LYS A 41 3.71 -5.33 10.63
CA LYS A 41 2.32 -5.61 10.24
C LYS A 41 1.64 -4.44 9.52
N VAL A 42 1.97 -3.21 9.91
CA VAL A 42 1.41 -2.02 9.25
C VAL A 42 2.02 -1.84 7.86
N THR A 43 3.33 -2.06 7.68
CA THR A 43 3.97 -1.96 6.36
C THR A 43 3.48 -3.05 5.42
N GLU A 44 3.38 -4.30 5.89
CA GLU A 44 2.80 -5.43 5.13
C GLU A 44 1.39 -5.10 4.65
N ALA A 45 0.52 -4.58 5.53
CA ALA A 45 -0.85 -4.22 5.17
C ALA A 45 -0.95 -3.09 4.13
N ILE A 46 -0.05 -2.09 4.20
CA ILE A 46 0.00 -1.01 3.21
C ILE A 46 0.49 -1.55 1.87
N GLU A 47 1.53 -2.39 1.87
CA GLU A 47 2.09 -3.00 0.66
C GLU A 47 1.05 -3.88 -0.03
N GLU A 48 0.34 -4.73 0.71
CA GLU A 48 -0.68 -5.63 0.19
C GLU A 48 -1.82 -4.86 -0.49
N ASP A 49 -2.35 -3.82 0.16
CA ASP A 49 -3.42 -2.99 -0.42
C ASP A 49 -2.93 -2.24 -1.67
N LEU A 50 -1.73 -1.65 -1.67
CA LEU A 50 -1.16 -0.95 -2.84
C LEU A 50 -0.81 -1.92 -3.98
N GLY A 51 -0.31 -3.11 -3.66
CA GLY A 51 -0.01 -4.17 -4.63
C GLY A 51 -1.26 -4.63 -5.35
N ARG A 52 -2.33 -4.96 -4.60
CA ARG A 52 -3.62 -5.32 -5.18
C ARG A 52 -4.25 -4.19 -6.00
N ALA A 53 -4.12 -2.94 -5.55
CA ALA A 53 -4.61 -1.79 -6.33
C ALA A 53 -3.88 -1.68 -7.69
N HIS A 54 -2.57 -1.90 -7.69
CA HIS A 54 -1.76 -1.96 -8.90
C HIS A 54 -2.17 -3.11 -9.82
N ASP A 55 -2.35 -4.32 -9.27
CA ASP A 55 -2.79 -5.48 -10.04
C ASP A 55 -4.13 -5.23 -10.74
N LEU A 56 -5.08 -4.58 -10.07
CA LEU A 56 -6.36 -4.19 -10.66
C LEU A 56 -6.21 -3.13 -11.75
N ALA A 57 -5.29 -2.18 -11.59
CA ALA A 57 -4.98 -1.20 -12.64
C ALA A 57 -4.39 -1.88 -13.88
N VAL A 58 -3.46 -2.83 -13.70
CA VAL A 58 -2.87 -3.63 -14.77
C VAL A 58 -3.95 -4.49 -15.44
N LEU A 59 -4.81 -5.16 -14.66
CA LEU A 59 -5.91 -5.97 -15.18
C LEU A 59 -6.86 -5.11 -16.02
N ARG A 60 -7.29 -3.95 -15.50
CA ARG A 60 -8.11 -2.99 -16.22
C ARG A 60 -7.48 -2.57 -17.54
N ALA A 61 -6.18 -2.23 -17.54
CA ALA A 61 -5.47 -1.82 -18.74
C ALA A 61 -5.40 -2.94 -19.80
N ARG A 62 -5.26 -4.20 -19.36
CA ARG A 62 -5.24 -5.36 -20.25
C ARG A 62 -6.60 -5.69 -20.86
N ILE A 63 -7.66 -5.71 -20.04
CA ILE A 63 -8.99 -6.13 -20.52
C ILE A 63 -9.79 -4.99 -21.14
N GLY A 64 -9.51 -3.73 -20.75
CA GLY A 64 -10.24 -2.55 -21.20
C GLY A 64 -10.37 -2.45 -22.72
N PRO A 65 -9.29 -2.60 -23.51
CA PRO A 65 -9.39 -2.62 -24.98
C PRO A 65 -10.27 -3.74 -25.54
N MET A 66 -10.40 -4.86 -24.83
CA MET A 66 -11.17 -6.03 -25.28
C MET A 66 -12.67 -5.88 -25.04
N ILE A 67 -13.06 -5.14 -24.00
CA ILE A 67 -14.45 -5.06 -23.53
C ILE A 67 -15.08 -3.66 -23.67
N ARG A 68 -14.28 -2.62 -23.96
CA ARG A 68 -14.80 -1.28 -24.24
C ARG A 68 -15.75 -1.31 -25.44
N GLY A 69 -16.94 -0.75 -25.26
CA GLY A 69 -17.98 -0.74 -26.30
C GLY A 69 -18.65 -2.10 -26.55
N ARG A 70 -18.32 -3.15 -25.79
CA ARG A 70 -18.97 -4.46 -25.87
C ARG A 70 -19.91 -4.68 -24.68
N GLN A 71 -21.22 -4.67 -24.97
CA GLN A 71 -22.31 -5.02 -24.04
C GLN A 71 -22.30 -4.27 -22.69
N LYS A 72 -23.42 -4.30 -21.95
CA LYS A 72 -23.52 -3.61 -20.65
C LYS A 72 -22.59 -4.20 -19.58
N ASP A 73 -22.26 -5.48 -19.69
CA ASP A 73 -21.52 -6.22 -18.68
C ASP A 73 -20.01 -5.87 -18.67
N GLY A 74 -19.44 -5.53 -19.84
CA GLY A 74 -18.04 -5.11 -19.95
C GLY A 74 -17.76 -3.79 -19.22
N GLU A 75 -18.62 -2.80 -19.44
CA GLU A 75 -18.52 -1.51 -18.73
C GLU A 75 -18.80 -1.66 -17.23
N ALA A 76 -19.76 -2.49 -16.85
CA ALA A 76 -20.04 -2.78 -15.43
C ALA A 76 -18.83 -3.43 -14.73
N LEU A 77 -18.11 -4.34 -15.41
CA LEU A 77 -16.87 -4.92 -14.88
C LEU A 77 -15.78 -3.87 -14.69
N LEU A 78 -15.57 -3.01 -15.69
CA LEU A 78 -14.61 -1.91 -15.61
C LEU A 78 -14.88 -1.00 -14.41
N LEU A 79 -16.14 -0.61 -14.19
CA LEU A 79 -16.53 0.21 -13.04
C LEU A 79 -16.29 -0.50 -11.70
N ARG A 80 -16.54 -1.81 -11.61
CA ARG A 80 -16.26 -2.60 -10.40
C ARG A 80 -14.77 -2.69 -10.09
N LEU A 81 -13.92 -2.85 -11.12
CA LEU A 81 -12.46 -2.83 -10.96
C LEU A 81 -11.98 -1.47 -10.41
N ASP A 82 -12.49 -0.37 -10.95
CA ASP A 82 -12.16 0.97 -10.47
C ASP A 82 -12.60 1.18 -9.02
N ALA A 83 -13.85 0.84 -8.70
CA ALA A 83 -14.37 0.98 -7.35
C ALA A 83 -13.53 0.18 -6.33
N ARG A 84 -13.14 -1.05 -6.68
CA ARG A 84 -12.32 -1.89 -5.81
C ARG A 84 -10.91 -1.32 -5.64
N ARG A 85 -10.27 -0.86 -6.72
CA ARG A 85 -8.98 -0.16 -6.70
C ARG A 85 -9.05 1.07 -5.79
N ASN A 86 -10.08 1.90 -5.92
CA ASN A 86 -10.24 3.10 -5.12
C ASN A 86 -10.33 2.77 -3.62
N ALA A 87 -11.10 1.74 -3.28
CA ALA A 87 -11.22 1.31 -1.89
C ALA A 87 -9.89 0.76 -1.31
N LEU A 88 -9.05 0.14 -2.14
CA LEU A 88 -7.71 -0.30 -1.76
C LEU A 88 -6.78 0.90 -1.55
N ASP A 89 -6.73 1.82 -2.51
CA ASP A 89 -5.95 3.05 -2.43
C ASP A 89 -6.30 3.83 -1.15
N ASP A 90 -7.59 4.03 -0.88
CA ASP A 90 -8.05 4.80 0.28
C ASP A 90 -7.65 4.16 1.61
N ARG A 91 -7.74 2.82 1.72
CA ARG A 91 -7.29 2.10 2.92
C ARG A 91 -5.79 2.23 3.11
N ALA A 92 -5.00 1.95 2.08
CA ALA A 92 -3.55 2.07 2.12
C ALA A 92 -3.12 3.50 2.50
N LEU A 93 -3.71 4.51 1.87
CA LEU A 93 -3.39 5.91 2.15
C LEU A 93 -3.83 6.35 3.55
N LYS A 94 -4.97 5.87 4.05
CA LYS A 94 -5.43 6.18 5.42
C LYS A 94 -4.45 5.64 6.46
N VAL A 95 -4.03 4.38 6.30
CA VAL A 95 -3.05 3.75 7.22
C VAL A 95 -1.67 4.38 7.05
N GLY A 96 -1.22 4.54 5.81
CA GLY A 96 0.07 5.15 5.46
C GLY A 96 0.22 6.56 5.97
N ARG A 97 -0.78 7.44 5.82
CA ARG A 97 -0.73 8.81 6.36
C ARG A 97 -0.46 8.83 7.86
N ARG A 98 -1.11 7.94 8.63
CA ARG A 98 -0.90 7.87 10.08
C ARG A 98 0.46 7.31 10.43
N PHE A 99 0.94 6.34 9.66
CA PHE A 99 2.21 5.67 9.90
C PHE A 99 3.42 6.57 9.56
N TYR A 100 3.39 7.20 8.38
CA TYR A 100 4.43 8.10 7.86
C TYR A 100 4.34 9.54 8.38
N ALA A 101 3.33 9.89 9.20
CA ALA A 101 3.25 11.23 9.82
C ALA A 101 4.40 11.53 10.80
N ARG A 102 5.11 10.51 11.27
CA ARG A 102 6.23 10.67 12.21
C ARG A 102 7.50 11.02 11.45
N ARG A 103 8.33 11.89 12.04
CA ARG A 103 9.68 12.13 11.51
C ARG A 103 10.48 10.82 11.54
N PRO A 104 11.34 10.55 10.53
CA PRO A 104 12.14 9.33 10.49
C PRO A 104 12.97 9.09 11.76
N GLN A 105 13.54 10.15 12.34
CA GLN A 105 14.32 10.11 13.58
C GLN A 105 13.48 9.64 14.78
N ASP A 106 12.22 10.06 14.86
CA ASP A 106 11.31 9.64 15.92
C ASP A 106 10.89 8.18 15.78
N PHE A 107 10.72 7.73 14.54
CA PHE A 107 10.45 6.33 14.23
C PHE A 107 11.64 5.45 14.65
N ALA A 108 12.85 5.78 14.19
CA ALA A 108 14.07 5.06 14.55
C ALA A 108 14.31 5.04 16.06
N ARG A 109 14.15 6.19 16.74
CA ARG A 109 14.27 6.29 18.20
C ARG A 109 13.30 5.38 18.95
N LYS A 110 12.06 5.24 18.46
CA LYS A 110 11.05 4.35 19.06
C LYS A 110 11.33 2.87 18.84
N LEU A 111 12.00 2.53 17.74
CA LEU A 111 12.36 1.15 17.42
C LEU A 111 13.70 0.73 18.02
N ARG A 112 14.64 1.65 18.26
CA ARG A 112 15.97 1.36 18.79
C ARG A 112 15.99 0.42 20.02
N PRO A 113 15.13 0.55 21.05
CA PRO A 113 15.10 -0.40 22.16
C PRO A 113 14.72 -1.83 21.76
N SER A 114 14.06 -1.98 20.60
CA SER A 114 13.63 -3.27 20.02
C SER A 114 14.68 -3.88 19.09
N LEU A 115 15.73 -3.14 18.76
CA LEU A 115 16.81 -3.54 17.85
C LEU A 115 18.12 -3.82 18.61
N ALA A 116 18.15 -3.59 19.92
CA ALA A 116 19.33 -3.76 20.78
C ALA A 116 19.32 -5.09 21.56
N MET A 117 18.57 -6.09 21.08
CA MET A 117 18.65 -7.48 21.54
C MET A 117 19.51 -8.29 20.59
#